data_AF-A0A6J8E2S9-F1
#
_entry.id   AF-A0A6J8E2S9-F1
#
_cell.length_a   1.000
_cell.length_b   1.000
_cell.length_c   1.000
_cell.angle_alpha   90.00
_cell.angle_beta   90.00
_cell.angle_gamma   90.00
#
_symmetry.space_group_name_H-M   'P 1'
#
loop_
_entity.id
_entity.type
_entity.pdbx_description
1 polymer ?
#
loop_
_entity_poly.entity_id
_entity_poly.type
_entity_poly.pdbx_seq_one_letter_code
_entity_poly.pdbx_strand_id
1 'polypeptide(L)'
;MSLKECWVIYRGKNDGVSALIYKAFRETTETHAATKQKEQSSEKSKENILIAIRPWTKTNAKDAIKVKKPDWFLTLKPVFKDVQEQRNNRWFNLYLSHFLKKLSAEYTPLMLKEKPNKEDLINMRVPVLVIAVEGDISTIHQIHSAVVRKVPVLLMKGSGKAVDFIIDYLEESRLM
;
A
#
# COMPACT_ATOMS: atom_id res chain seq x y z
N MET A 1 -14.20 7.28 -18.63
CA MET A 1 -14.06 6.19 -17.63
C MET A 1 -13.56 6.84 -16.35
N SER A 2 -14.44 7.08 -15.38
CA SER A 2 -14.08 7.77 -14.12
C SER A 2 -13.04 6.94 -13.35
N LEU A 3 -11.83 7.49 -13.19
CA LEU A 3 -10.77 6.91 -12.35
C LEU A 3 -11.28 6.88 -10.91
N LYS A 4 -11.43 5.68 -10.35
CA LYS A 4 -11.75 5.51 -8.93
C LYS A 4 -10.50 5.86 -8.11
N GLU A 5 -10.69 6.68 -7.08
CA GLU A 5 -9.62 7.03 -6.13
C GLU A 5 -9.03 5.75 -5.52
N CYS A 6 -7.72 5.56 -5.71
CA CYS A 6 -6.99 4.49 -5.06
C CYS A 6 -6.02 5.08 -4.02
N TRP A 7 -5.93 4.42 -2.87
CA TRP A 7 -4.90 4.70 -1.88
C TRP A 7 -3.77 3.69 -2.01
N VAL A 8 -2.57 4.19 -2.32
CA VAL A 8 -1.35 3.38 -2.35
C VAL A 8 -0.65 3.53 -1.01
N ILE A 9 -0.68 2.46 -0.21
CA ILE A 9 -0.05 2.44 1.12
C ILE A 9 1.29 1.71 1.02
N TYR A 10 2.38 2.37 1.44
CA TYR A 10 3.72 1.80 1.38
C TYR A 10 4.58 2.19 2.61
N ARG A 11 5.74 1.55 2.76
CA ARG A 11 6.64 1.76 3.92
C ARG A 11 7.40 3.07 3.89
N GLY A 12 7.32 3.84 2.81
CA GLY A 12 7.93 5.14 2.75
C GLY A 12 9.46 5.18 2.64
N LYS A 13 10.23 4.10 2.73
CA LYS A 13 11.70 4.19 2.79
C LYS A 13 12.33 4.82 1.53
N ASN A 14 13.59 5.27 1.65
CA ASN A 14 14.33 5.89 0.53
C ASN A 14 15.09 4.84 -0.32
N ASP A 15 14.90 3.55 -0.05
CA ASP A 15 15.58 2.43 -0.70
C ASP A 15 14.59 1.31 -1.11
N GLY A 16 15.09 0.37 -1.93
CA GLY A 16 14.37 -0.81 -2.40
C GLY A 16 13.04 -0.50 -3.08
N VAL A 17 12.07 -1.41 -2.93
CA VAL A 17 10.71 -1.29 -3.48
C VAL A 17 10.03 0.02 -3.08
N SER A 18 10.33 0.54 -1.88
CA SER A 18 9.73 1.77 -1.36
C SER A 18 10.13 3.00 -2.20
N ALA A 19 11.39 3.09 -2.62
CA ALA A 19 11.88 4.15 -3.51
C ALA A 19 11.29 4.02 -4.92
N LEU A 20 11.17 2.79 -5.43
CA LEU A 20 10.59 2.51 -6.74
C LEU A 20 9.12 2.95 -6.81
N ILE A 21 8.31 2.61 -5.80
CA ILE A 21 6.91 3.04 -5.70
C ILE A 21 6.81 4.56 -5.71
N TYR A 22 7.64 5.24 -4.92
CA TYR A 22 7.63 6.69 -4.84
C TYR A 22 7.96 7.34 -6.19
N LYS A 23 9.00 6.84 -6.87
CA LYS A 23 9.43 7.35 -8.19
C LYS A 23 8.34 7.14 -9.24
N ALA A 24 7.80 5.92 -9.35
CA ALA A 24 6.74 5.60 -10.30
C ALA A 24 5.47 6.45 -10.07
N PHE A 25 5.09 6.64 -8.79
CA PHE A 25 3.95 7.49 -8.45
C PHE A 25 4.18 8.94 -8.89
N ARG A 26 5.37 9.51 -8.66
CA ARG A 26 5.68 10.88 -9.08
C ARG A 26 5.68 11.04 -10.60
N GLU A 27 6.31 10.12 -11.33
CA GLU A 27 6.34 10.13 -12.80
C GLU A 27 4.94 10.08 -13.40
N THR A 28 4.04 9.24 -12.86
CA THR A 28 2.65 9.19 -13.31
C THR A 28 1.89 10.48 -13.00
N THR A 29 2.04 11.05 -11.80
CA THR A 29 1.38 12.33 -11.46
C THR A 29 1.85 13.48 -12.34
N GLU A 30 3.15 13.56 -12.66
CA GLU A 30 3.73 14.58 -13.53
C GLU A 30 3.24 14.41 -14.98
N THR A 31 3.17 13.17 -15.48
CA THR A 31 2.64 12.85 -16.82
C THR A 31 1.16 13.23 -16.94
N HIS A 32 0.36 12.94 -15.90
CA HIS A 32 -1.05 13.33 -15.87
C HIS A 32 -1.22 14.85 -15.82
N ALA A 33 -0.40 15.57 -15.05
CA ALA A 33 -0.42 17.02 -14.99
C ALA A 33 -0.06 17.67 -16.34
N ALA A 34 0.98 17.17 -17.01
CA ALA A 34 1.38 17.65 -18.34
C ALA A 34 0.32 17.41 -19.41
N THR A 35 -0.42 16.29 -19.32
CA THR A 35 -1.51 15.96 -20.24
C THR A 35 -2.72 16.88 -20.04
N LYS A 36 -3.10 17.16 -18.78
CA LYS A 36 -4.18 18.09 -18.42
C LYS A 36 -3.91 19.55 -18.83
N GLN A 37 -2.65 19.97 -18.90
CA GLN A 37 -2.32 21.32 -19.37
C GLN A 37 -2.55 21.49 -20.88
N LYS A 38 -2.50 20.40 -21.65
CA LYS A 38 -2.76 20.39 -23.10
C LYS A 38 -4.25 20.30 -23.43
N GLU A 39 -5.03 19.64 -22.59
CA GLU A 39 -6.48 19.50 -22.74
C GLU A 39 -7.17 20.49 -21.79
N GLN A 40 -7.66 21.64 -22.27
CA GLN A 40 -8.40 22.66 -21.49
C GLN A 40 -9.73 22.11 -20.91
N SER A 41 -9.66 21.13 -20.01
CA SER A 41 -10.80 20.54 -19.32
C SER A 41 -10.64 20.78 -17.82
N SER A 42 -11.54 21.58 -17.26
CA SER A 42 -11.57 22.00 -15.86
C SER A 42 -12.21 20.96 -14.93
N GLU A 43 -12.12 19.68 -15.25
CA GLU A 43 -12.61 18.63 -14.36
C GLU A 43 -11.51 18.26 -13.35
N LYS A 44 -11.81 18.47 -12.06
CA LYS A 44 -11.01 17.91 -10.95
C LYS A 44 -11.05 16.39 -11.05
N SER A 45 -10.17 15.81 -11.86
CA SER A 45 -9.99 14.35 -11.86
C SER A 45 -9.56 13.95 -10.46
N LYS A 46 -10.29 13.01 -9.87
CA LYS A 46 -9.94 12.44 -8.58
C LYS A 46 -8.58 11.75 -8.69
N GLU A 47 -7.59 12.21 -7.92
CA GLU A 47 -6.21 11.73 -7.98
C GLU A 47 -5.99 10.59 -6.98
N ASN A 48 -5.13 9.64 -7.36
CA ASN A 48 -4.67 8.60 -6.44
C ASN A 48 -3.89 9.26 -5.28
N ILE A 49 -3.92 8.65 -4.10
CA ILE A 49 -3.25 9.18 -2.91
C ILE A 49 -2.13 8.22 -2.49
N LEU A 50 -0.92 8.73 -2.35
CA LEU A 50 0.23 7.97 -1.83
C LEU A 50 0.39 8.21 -0.33
N ILE A 51 0.24 7.15 0.46
CA ILE A 51 0.30 7.18 1.93
C ILE A 51 1.53 6.38 2.39
N ALA A 52 2.52 7.06 2.98
CA ALA A 52 3.63 6.40 3.65
C ALA A 52 3.29 6.11 5.11
N ILE A 53 3.45 4.85 5.54
CA ILE A 53 3.32 4.44 6.95
C ILE A 53 4.66 3.87 7.41
N ARG A 54 5.21 4.43 8.49
CA ARG A 54 6.49 4.00 9.07
C ARG A 54 6.37 3.72 10.57
N PRO A 55 7.14 2.77 11.11
CA PRO A 55 7.34 2.69 12.55
C PRO A 55 8.11 3.94 13.01
N TRP A 56 7.76 4.45 14.19
CA TRP A 56 8.51 5.51 14.81
C TRP A 56 9.88 5.01 15.26
N THR A 57 10.92 5.79 14.98
CA THR A 57 12.28 5.55 15.48
C THR A 57 12.84 6.87 16.04
N LYS A 58 13.78 6.77 16.99
CA LYS A 58 14.46 7.94 17.58
C LYS A 58 15.19 8.79 16.52
N THR A 59 15.60 8.18 15.41
CA THR A 59 16.25 8.82 14.24
C THR A 59 15.26 9.63 13.37
N ASN A 60 13.99 9.22 13.28
CA ASN A 60 12.98 9.92 12.47
C ASN A 60 12.69 11.36 12.94
N ALA A 61 13.10 11.74 14.16
CA ALA A 61 12.95 13.10 14.67
C ALA A 61 13.92 14.10 13.99
N LYS A 62 15.05 13.63 13.44
CA LYS A 62 16.07 14.49 12.81
C LYS A 62 15.98 14.52 11.28
N ASP A 63 15.50 13.45 10.65
CA ASP A 63 15.42 13.32 9.18
C ASP A 63 14.10 13.83 8.56
N ALA A 64 13.20 14.43 9.34
CA ALA A 64 11.89 14.92 8.89
C ALA A 64 11.96 16.11 7.89
N ILE A 65 13.15 16.57 7.50
CA ILE A 65 13.39 17.87 6.87
C ILE A 65 13.85 17.81 5.40
N LYS A 66 14.26 16.68 4.81
CA LYS A 66 14.93 16.72 3.47
C LYS A 66 14.45 15.79 2.35
N VAL A 67 13.23 15.24 2.39
CA VAL A 67 12.71 14.42 1.26
C VAL A 67 11.38 14.98 0.78
N LYS A 68 11.21 15.13 -0.55
CA LYS A 68 9.93 15.47 -1.19
C LYS A 68 8.86 14.50 -0.66
N LYS A 69 7.94 15.00 0.18
CA LYS A 69 7.09 14.15 1.01
C LYS A 69 6.02 13.44 0.15
N PRO A 70 5.60 12.22 0.51
CA PRO A 70 4.35 11.63 -0.01
C PRO A 70 3.16 12.51 0.35
N ASP A 71 2.00 12.29 -0.27
CA ASP A 71 0.81 13.09 -0.02
C ASP A 71 0.41 13.03 1.46
N TRP A 72 0.54 11.85 2.06
CA TRP A 72 0.35 11.63 3.49
C TRP A 72 1.51 10.84 4.09
N PHE A 73 1.93 11.24 5.29
CA PHE A 73 3.00 10.59 6.03
C PHE A 73 2.58 10.30 7.47
N LEU A 74 2.49 9.02 7.83
CA LEU A 74 2.08 8.55 9.14
C LEU A 74 3.23 7.81 9.82
N THR A 75 3.54 8.23 11.04
CA THR A 75 4.53 7.57 11.89
C THR A 75 3.85 6.97 13.11
N LEU A 76 4.00 5.66 13.30
CA LEU A 76 3.28 4.92 14.34
C LEU A 76 4.21 4.56 15.50
N LYS A 77 3.79 4.88 16.73
CA LYS A 77 4.48 4.49 17.96
C LYS A 77 3.74 3.30 18.60
N PRO A 78 4.44 2.23 19.02
CA PRO A 78 3.80 1.22 19.84
C PRO A 78 3.47 1.80 21.21
N VAL A 79 2.31 1.40 21.74
CA VAL A 79 1.78 1.87 23.04
C VAL A 79 2.70 1.45 24.19
N PHE A 80 3.23 0.23 24.14
CA PHE A 80 4.14 -0.31 25.15
C PHE A 80 5.59 0.07 24.86
N LYS A 81 6.31 0.59 25.88
CA LYS A 81 7.67 1.12 25.75
C LYS A 81 8.69 0.02 25.44
N ASP A 82 8.51 -1.15 26.01
CA ASP A 82 9.35 -2.34 25.88
C ASP A 82 9.34 -2.91 24.44
N VAL A 83 8.24 -2.69 23.70
CA VAL A 83 8.14 -3.00 22.26
C VAL A 83 8.89 -1.96 21.41
N GLN A 84 9.13 -0.74 21.92
CA GLN A 84 9.92 0.29 21.23
C GLN A 84 11.42 -0.05 21.21
N GLU A 85 11.90 -0.87 22.16
CA GLU A 85 13.31 -1.25 22.28
C GLU A 85 13.68 -2.44 21.39
N GLN A 86 12.70 -3.28 21.04
CA GLN A 86 12.90 -4.41 20.14
C GLN A 86 12.98 -3.95 18.67
N ARG A 87 14.19 -3.93 18.11
CA ARG A 87 14.50 -3.52 16.71
C ARG A 87 13.90 -4.41 15.60
N ASN A 88 13.11 -5.43 15.94
CA ASN A 88 12.73 -6.47 14.98
C ASN A 88 11.58 -6.08 14.04
N ASN A 89 11.00 -4.87 14.15
CA ASN A 89 9.86 -4.39 13.34
C ASN A 89 8.66 -5.37 13.28
N ARG A 90 8.64 -6.41 14.13
CA ARG A 90 7.66 -7.49 14.08
C ARG A 90 6.29 -6.99 14.48
N TRP A 91 6.24 -6.15 15.52
CA TRP A 91 5.03 -5.46 15.96
C TRP A 91 4.41 -4.63 14.82
N PHE A 92 5.24 -3.98 14.01
CA PHE A 92 4.79 -3.11 12.93
C PHE A 92 4.19 -3.91 11.78
N ASN A 93 4.81 -5.04 11.41
CA ASN A 93 4.25 -5.97 10.42
C ASN A 93 2.91 -6.55 10.88
N LEU A 94 2.82 -6.90 12.17
CA LEU A 94 1.57 -7.38 12.76
C LEU A 94 0.49 -6.30 12.73
N TYR A 95 0.83 -5.07 13.14
CA TYR A 95 -0.05 -3.92 13.07
C TYR A 95 -0.58 -3.71 11.65
N LEU A 96 0.30 -3.68 10.64
CA LEU A 96 -0.11 -3.48 9.25
C LEU A 96 -1.08 -4.57 8.79
N SER A 97 -0.83 -5.83 9.16
CA SER A 97 -1.71 -6.94 8.81
C SER A 97 -3.12 -6.79 9.42
N HIS A 98 -3.20 -6.34 10.68
CA HIS A 98 -4.47 -6.04 11.34
C HIS A 98 -5.17 -4.82 10.75
N PHE A 99 -4.41 -3.77 10.43
CA PHE A 99 -4.92 -2.56 9.81
C PHE A 99 -5.54 -2.85 8.44
N LEU A 100 -4.84 -3.60 7.57
CA LEU A 100 -5.36 -4.00 6.26
C LEU A 100 -6.61 -4.87 6.38
N LYS A 101 -6.63 -5.77 7.37
CA LYS A 101 -7.83 -6.56 7.68
C LYS A 101 -9.00 -5.66 8.08
N LYS A 102 -8.78 -4.72 9.00
CA LYS A 102 -9.81 -3.79 9.45
C LYS A 102 -10.35 -2.98 8.27
N LEU A 103 -9.47 -2.40 7.46
CA LEU A 103 -9.85 -1.70 6.24
C LEU A 103 -10.70 -2.57 5.32
N SER A 104 -10.29 -3.81 5.05
CA SER A 104 -11.04 -4.72 4.17
C SER A 104 -12.43 -5.11 4.70
N ALA A 105 -12.71 -4.86 5.98
CA ALA A 105 -14.00 -5.13 6.60
C ALA A 105 -14.92 -3.89 6.62
N GLU A 106 -14.37 -2.69 6.39
CA GLU A 106 -15.15 -1.46 6.28
C GLU A 106 -16.01 -1.47 5.01
N TYR A 107 -17.15 -0.78 5.05
CA TYR A 107 -18.04 -0.62 3.91
C TYR A 107 -17.80 0.73 3.23
N THR A 108 -17.86 0.71 1.90
CA THR A 108 -17.80 1.89 1.05
C THR A 108 -18.93 1.84 0.01
N PRO A 109 -19.59 2.97 -0.28
CA PRO A 109 -20.60 3.02 -1.32
C PRO A 109 -19.95 2.88 -2.70
N LEU A 110 -20.38 1.87 -3.46
CA LEU A 110 -20.05 1.74 -4.85
C LEU A 110 -20.95 2.65 -5.68
N MET A 111 -20.36 3.69 -6.26
CA MET A 111 -21.03 4.58 -7.20
C MET A 111 -21.14 3.87 -8.55
N LEU A 112 -22.35 3.44 -8.93
CA LEU A 112 -22.62 2.84 -10.24
C LEU A 112 -22.74 3.88 -11.36
N LYS A 113 -22.97 5.15 -11.01
CA LYS A 113 -23.14 6.29 -11.92
C LYS A 113 -22.41 7.52 -11.38
N GLU A 114 -22.05 8.45 -12.26
CA GLU A 114 -21.37 9.71 -11.89
C GLU A 114 -22.25 10.66 -11.05
N LYS A 115 -23.58 10.58 -11.19
CA LYS A 115 -24.57 11.23 -10.33
C LYS A 115 -25.58 10.20 -9.82
N PRO A 116 -25.26 9.48 -8.74
CA PRO A 116 -26.14 8.44 -8.24
C PRO A 116 -27.26 9.04 -7.37
N ASN A 117 -28.48 8.53 -7.55
CA ASN A 117 -29.52 8.69 -6.53
C ASN A 117 -29.19 7.77 -5.35
N LYS A 118 -29.77 8.01 -4.16
CA LYS A 118 -29.55 7.16 -2.97
C LYS A 118 -29.85 5.67 -3.22
N GLU A 119 -30.73 5.38 -4.17
CA GLU A 119 -31.14 4.02 -4.56
C GLU A 119 -30.11 3.31 -5.47
N ASP A 120 -29.20 4.05 -6.12
CA ASP A 120 -28.13 3.48 -6.97
C ASP A 120 -26.86 3.10 -6.15
N LEU A 121 -26.87 3.25 -4.83
CA LEU A 121 -25.72 3.00 -3.97
C LEU A 121 -25.68 1.55 -3.48
N ILE A 122 -24.74 0.77 -3.99
CA ILE A 122 -24.45 -0.56 -3.45
C ILE A 122 -23.35 -0.43 -2.40
N ASN A 123 -23.64 -0.76 -1.15
CA ASN A 123 -22.61 -0.88 -0.13
C ASN A 123 -21.77 -2.14 -0.39
N MET A 124 -20.47 -1.95 -0.61
CA MET A 124 -19.51 -3.04 -0.76
C MET A 124 -18.39 -2.91 0.26
N ARG A 125 -17.71 -4.02 0.58
CA ARG A 125 -16.49 -3.94 1.38
C ARG A 125 -15.39 -3.22 0.62
N VAL A 126 -14.55 -2.47 1.33
CA VAL A 126 -13.37 -1.83 0.74
C VAL A 126 -12.44 -2.92 0.18
N PRO A 127 -12.18 -2.94 -1.15
CA PRO A 127 -11.26 -3.92 -1.72
C PRO A 127 -9.82 -3.54 -1.35
N VAL A 128 -9.13 -4.45 -0.67
CA VAL A 128 -7.73 -4.28 -0.27
C VAL A 128 -6.90 -5.37 -0.91
N LEU A 129 -5.81 -4.99 -1.57
CA LEU A 129 -4.85 -5.88 -2.20
C LEU A 129 -3.45 -5.59 -1.68
N VAL A 130 -2.72 -6.61 -1.28
CA VAL A 130 -1.29 -6.52 -0.98
C VAL A 130 -0.51 -6.91 -2.23
N ILE A 131 0.43 -6.08 -2.67
CA ILE A 131 1.33 -6.42 -3.78
C ILE A 131 2.71 -6.69 -3.19
N ALA A 132 3.25 -7.87 -3.49
CA ALA A 132 4.60 -8.26 -3.11
C ALA A 132 5.47 -8.36 -4.37
N VAL A 133 6.59 -7.63 -4.35
CA VAL A 133 7.53 -7.51 -5.48
C VAL A 133 8.86 -8.15 -5.11
N GLU A 134 9.56 -7.57 -4.14
CA GLU A 134 10.81 -8.10 -3.60
C GLU A 134 10.65 -8.31 -2.09
N GLY A 135 11.54 -9.09 -1.49
CA GLY A 135 11.58 -9.20 -0.05
C GLY A 135 12.61 -10.15 0.50
N ASP A 136 12.55 -10.25 1.82
CA ASP A 136 13.29 -11.20 2.63
C ASP A 136 12.30 -12.10 3.40
N ILE A 137 12.80 -12.82 4.40
CA ILE A 137 11.97 -13.65 5.27
C ILE A 137 10.87 -12.87 6.01
N SER A 138 11.09 -11.58 6.30
CA SER A 138 10.07 -10.73 6.92
C SER A 138 8.91 -10.47 5.96
N THR A 139 9.20 -10.36 4.66
CA THR A 139 8.17 -10.25 3.61
C THR A 139 7.32 -11.52 3.55
N ILE A 140 7.94 -12.71 3.62
CA ILE A 140 7.21 -14.00 3.67
C ILE A 140 6.25 -14.03 4.87
N HIS A 141 6.71 -13.63 6.06
CA HIS A 141 5.86 -13.54 7.25
C HIS A 141 4.69 -12.56 7.07
N GLN A 142 4.92 -11.44 6.37
CA GLN A 142 3.87 -10.47 6.08
C GLN A 142 2.84 -11.02 5.08
N ILE A 143 3.29 -11.73 4.04
CA ILE A 143 2.42 -12.42 3.08
C ILE A 143 1.55 -13.45 3.80
N HIS A 144 2.17 -14.33 4.59
CA HIS A 144 1.44 -15.31 5.40
C HIS A 144 0.39 -14.64 6.31
N SER A 145 0.77 -13.55 6.98
CA SER A 145 -0.14 -12.81 7.87
C SER A 145 -1.35 -12.21 7.13
N ALA A 146 -1.15 -11.71 5.90
CA ALA A 146 -2.20 -11.18 5.04
C ALA A 146 -3.15 -12.29 4.57
N VAL A 147 -2.61 -13.41 4.07
CA VAL A 147 -3.39 -14.56 3.58
C VAL A 147 -4.24 -15.17 4.69
N VAL A 148 -3.67 -15.41 5.88
CA VAL A 148 -4.42 -15.91 7.06
C VAL A 148 -5.59 -14.98 7.43
N ARG A 149 -5.48 -13.67 7.15
CA ARG A 149 -6.52 -12.67 7.43
C ARG A 149 -7.53 -12.53 6.28
N LYS A 150 -7.42 -13.35 5.23
CA LYS A 150 -8.26 -13.27 4.02
C LYS A 150 -8.07 -11.93 3.28
N VAL A 151 -6.86 -11.38 3.31
CA VAL A 151 -6.47 -10.24 2.47
C VAL A 151 -5.70 -10.82 1.27
N PRO A 152 -6.16 -10.59 0.03
CA PRO A 152 -5.50 -11.14 -1.15
C PRO A 152 -4.11 -10.54 -1.34
N VAL A 153 -3.20 -11.37 -1.86
CA VAL A 153 -1.81 -11.00 -2.15
C VAL A 153 -1.54 -11.28 -3.63
N LEU A 154 -1.07 -10.26 -4.35
CA LEU A 154 -0.51 -10.39 -5.69
C LEU A 154 1.00 -10.56 -5.57
N LEU A 155 1.49 -11.71 -6.03
CA LEU A 155 2.92 -12.03 -6.12
C LEU A 155 3.41 -11.74 -7.53
N MET A 156 4.49 -10.97 -7.66
CA MET A 156 5.12 -10.71 -8.95
C MET A 156 6.25 -11.70 -9.19
N LYS A 157 6.14 -12.54 -10.23
CA LYS A 157 7.20 -13.51 -10.60
C LYS A 157 8.40 -12.79 -11.20
N GLY A 158 9.60 -13.25 -10.85
CA GLY A 158 10.88 -12.74 -11.31
C GLY A 158 11.31 -11.42 -10.65
N SER A 159 10.61 -10.97 -9.61
CA SER A 159 10.88 -9.66 -9.00
C SER A 159 11.66 -9.72 -7.68
N GLY A 160 11.98 -10.91 -7.16
CA GLY A 160 12.85 -11.02 -6.00
C GLY A 160 12.78 -12.33 -5.24
N LYS A 161 13.89 -12.66 -4.58
CA LYS A 161 14.14 -13.95 -3.92
C LYS A 161 12.98 -14.49 -3.07
N ALA A 162 12.43 -13.67 -2.17
CA ALA A 162 11.36 -14.13 -1.28
C ALA A 162 10.04 -14.41 -2.02
N VAL A 163 9.73 -13.63 -3.05
CA VAL A 163 8.50 -13.78 -3.83
C VAL A 163 8.63 -14.95 -4.79
N ASP A 164 9.77 -15.05 -5.48
CA ASP A 164 10.09 -16.15 -6.38
C ASP A 164 10.09 -17.48 -5.65
N PHE A 165 10.70 -17.53 -4.45
CA PHE A 165 10.69 -18.74 -3.62
C PHE A 165 9.26 -19.23 -3.28
N ILE A 166 8.34 -18.32 -2.96
CA ILE A 166 6.94 -18.70 -2.70
C ILE A 166 6.29 -19.22 -3.99
N ILE A 167 6.53 -18.54 -5.12
CA ILE A 167 5.94 -18.91 -6.41
C ILE A 167 6.44 -20.29 -6.85
N ASP A 168 7.75 -20.54 -6.79
CA ASP A 168 8.36 -21.80 -7.17
C ASP A 168 7.77 -22.96 -6.34
N TYR A 169 7.63 -22.77 -5.02
CA TYR A 169 6.95 -23.73 -4.15
C TYR A 169 5.47 -23.96 -4.54
N LEU A 170 4.74 -22.89 -4.90
CA LEU A 170 3.35 -22.99 -5.33
C LEU A 170 3.19 -23.66 -6.70
N GLU A 171 4.18 -23.54 -7.59
CA GLU A 171 4.22 -24.21 -8.89
C GLU A 171 4.57 -25.69 -8.72
N GLU A 172 5.58 -26.02 -7.92
CA GLU A 172 5.96 -27.41 -7.61
C GLU A 172 4.83 -28.17 -6.92
N SER A 173 4.17 -27.56 -5.93
CA SER A 173 3.06 -28.18 -5.21
C SER A 173 1.80 -28.41 -6.04
N ARG A 174 1.69 -27.80 -7.22
CA ARG A 174 0.60 -28.07 -8.18
C ARG A 174 0.93 -29.22 -9.12
N LEU A 175 2.20 -29.58 -9.24
CA LEU A 175 2.67 -30.68 -10.09
C LEU A 175 2.72 -32.02 -9.33
N MET A 176 2.58 -31.99 -8.00
CA MET A 176 2.42 -33.17 -7.13
C MET A 176 0.93 -33.44 -6.86
#